data_AF-A0A7I8V5F0-F1
#
_entry.id   AF-A0A7I8V5F0-F1
#
_cell.length_a   1.000
_cell.length_b   1.000
_cell.length_c   1.000
_cell.angle_alpha   90.00
_cell.angle_beta   90.00
_cell.angle_gamma   90.00
#
_symmetry.space_group_name_H-M   'P 1'
#
loop_
_entity.id
_entity.type
_entity.pdbx_description
1 polymer ?
#
loop_
_entity_poly.entity_id
_entity_poly.type
_entity_poly.pdbx_seq_one_letter_code
_entity_poly.pdbx_strand_id
1 'polypeptide(L)'
;MPRITKIISDALKICIILITIALIYVILSSNTENRVRESPYETVKNRKPPKEDRNGNQIAIDDTYRISYSLYGYTFRQYGISFKSWASVTTGLVHSFSPNLEKEASKRFLDPAGGNVYYANSPAITWHKNQLVLVSRIWLNREVYEMNKQWPANSFSDNVLFTQKFNNRLEPISNGSILGVQTPKNGWIGDGPIEPRIFKFKETLYVSFNTAAFFAKDELVDFTFLFDYEKSLPIIPRIHGDTPMKSVTPKGEVPRDKHWMPFTKKGQLYFVHCLDPLRVMKCRVPSGFCEFIFKQDKKNSFAFHRHTSPLRGGTPLEVYEYPYYVGVVHSTLYKKQNHKRFYSSHVLVFDVEKYRIVYISHRIQVNKQVMDRVKMVRPYMEDSFIFPVSLVLESKNSWIIGAHINDHDSILLRMKGMSSLIDLAIKLDKRVSPKGRPNQGFFHQHIKETVRNETNIEFE
;
A
#
# COMPACT_ATOMS: atom_id res chain seq x y z
N MET A 1 10.80 73.41 -4.63
CA MET A 1 9.69 72.44 -4.48
C MET A 1 9.19 71.76 -5.78
N PRO A 2 9.23 72.34 -7.01
CA PRO A 2 8.59 71.71 -8.20
C PRO A 2 9.33 70.48 -8.79
N ARG A 3 10.57 70.19 -8.38
CA ARG A 3 11.31 68.99 -8.85
C ARG A 3 10.88 67.70 -8.17
N ILE A 4 10.49 67.75 -6.89
CA ILE A 4 10.13 66.55 -6.11
C ILE A 4 8.76 66.03 -6.56
N THR A 5 7.80 66.91 -6.81
CA THR A 5 6.47 66.55 -7.34
C THR A 5 6.54 65.89 -8.72
N LYS A 6 7.48 66.32 -9.58
CA LYS A 6 7.68 65.70 -10.90
C LYS A 6 8.24 64.27 -10.78
N ILE A 7 9.23 64.07 -9.91
CA ILE A 7 9.82 62.74 -9.68
C ILE A 7 8.79 61.75 -9.11
N ILE A 8 7.95 62.20 -8.16
CA ILE A 8 6.88 61.37 -7.59
C ILE A 8 5.82 61.03 -8.65
N SER A 9 5.43 62.01 -9.48
CA SER A 9 4.50 61.78 -10.58
C SER A 9 5.03 60.74 -11.58
N ASP A 10 6.30 60.83 -11.97
CA ASP A 10 6.89 59.93 -12.95
C ASP A 10 7.08 58.51 -12.38
N ALA A 11 7.44 58.39 -11.09
CA ALA A 11 7.49 57.10 -10.40
C ALA A 11 6.10 56.44 -10.31
N LEU A 12 5.05 57.22 -10.03
CA LEU A 12 3.69 56.71 -9.97
C LEU A 12 3.20 56.20 -11.34
N LYS A 13 3.53 56.92 -12.42
CA LYS A 13 3.22 56.49 -13.80
C LYS A 13 3.90 55.17 -14.14
N ILE A 14 5.18 55.00 -13.78
CA ILE A 14 5.90 53.74 -14.02
C ILE A 14 5.26 52.59 -13.23
N CYS A 15 4.89 52.82 -11.97
CA CYS A 15 4.21 51.81 -11.16
C CYS A 15 2.87 51.36 -11.78
N ILE A 16 2.05 52.31 -12.26
CA ILE A 16 0.77 52.01 -12.92
C ILE A 16 0.98 51.20 -14.20
N ILE A 17 2.00 51.53 -15.01
CA ILE A 17 2.33 50.78 -16.23
C ILE A 17 2.71 49.33 -15.88
N LEU A 18 3.56 49.13 -14.88
CA LEU A 18 4.00 47.79 -14.46
C LEU A 18 2.84 46.92 -13.94
N ILE A 19 1.94 47.52 -13.14
CA ILE A 19 0.73 46.84 -12.66
C ILE A 19 -0.19 46.45 -13.84
N THR A 20 -0.34 47.35 -14.82
CA THR A 20 -1.17 47.11 -16.00
C THR A 20 -0.60 45.97 -16.87
N ILE A 21 0.73 45.94 -17.07
CA ILE A 21 1.41 44.86 -17.80
C ILE A 21 1.24 43.52 -17.08
N ALA A 22 1.40 43.49 -15.75
CA ALA A 22 1.20 42.29 -14.96
C ALA A 22 -0.25 41.76 -15.05
N LEU A 23 -1.24 42.65 -15.01
CA LEU A 23 -2.66 42.30 -15.18
C LEU A 23 -2.96 41.74 -16.58
N ILE A 24 -2.41 42.36 -17.63
CA ILE A 24 -2.54 41.85 -19.01
C ILE A 24 -1.91 40.47 -19.14
N TYR A 25 -0.73 40.24 -18.54
CA TYR A 25 -0.08 38.93 -18.54
C TYR A 25 -0.92 37.86 -17.85
N VAL A 26 -1.52 38.16 -16.70
CA VAL A 26 -2.44 37.24 -15.98
C VAL A 26 -3.67 36.92 -16.83
N ILE A 27 -4.27 37.93 -17.47
CA ILE A 27 -5.44 37.72 -18.34
C ILE A 27 -5.08 36.85 -19.56
N LEU A 28 -3.95 37.13 -20.21
CA LEU A 28 -3.51 36.38 -21.39
C LEU A 28 -3.11 34.93 -21.05
N SER A 29 -2.44 34.72 -19.90
CA SER A 29 -2.06 33.37 -19.45
C SER A 29 -3.25 32.54 -18.98
N SER A 30 -4.28 33.18 -18.39
CA SER A 30 -5.53 32.50 -17.99
C SER A 30 -6.39 32.00 -19.17
N ASN A 31 -6.16 32.51 -20.38
CA ASN A 31 -6.89 32.10 -21.59
C ASN A 31 -6.24 30.98 -22.41
N THR A 32 -5.02 30.55 -22.04
CA THR A 32 -4.28 29.51 -22.78
C THR A 32 -4.51 28.08 -22.29
N GLU A 33 -5.28 27.84 -21.23
CA GLU A 33 -5.51 26.48 -20.68
C GLU A 33 -6.69 25.70 -21.28
N ASN A 34 -7.49 26.27 -22.22
CA ASN A 34 -8.67 25.60 -22.77
C ASN A 34 -8.64 25.36 -24.30
N ARG A 35 -7.55 24.80 -24.83
CA ARG A 35 -7.55 24.16 -26.17
C ARG A 35 -6.76 22.86 -26.17
N VAL A 36 -7.32 21.82 -25.55
CA VAL A 36 -6.97 20.44 -25.90
C VAL A 36 -7.58 20.15 -27.27
N ARG A 37 -6.70 20.03 -28.28
CA ARG A 37 -7.06 19.51 -29.60
C ARG A 37 -7.53 18.06 -29.44
N GLU A 38 -8.79 17.81 -29.78
CA GLU A 38 -9.28 16.46 -30.03
C GLU A 38 -8.52 15.85 -31.22
N SER A 39 -7.95 14.67 -30.99
CA SER A 39 -7.31 13.85 -32.00
C SER A 39 -8.37 13.00 -32.72
N PRO A 40 -8.36 12.90 -34.06
CA PRO A 40 -9.27 12.05 -34.79
C PRO A 40 -8.75 10.61 -34.74
N TYR A 41 -9.18 9.83 -33.74
CA TYR A 41 -9.06 8.37 -33.79
C TYR A 41 -10.42 7.75 -34.09
N GLU A 42 -10.38 6.90 -35.11
CA GLU A 42 -11.50 6.20 -35.73
C GLU A 42 -12.41 5.47 -34.74
N THR A 43 -13.70 5.63 -34.99
CA THR A 43 -14.82 4.94 -34.36
C THR A 43 -14.74 3.42 -34.55
N VAL A 44 -14.28 2.70 -33.53
CA VAL A 44 -14.61 1.29 -33.34
C VAL A 44 -16.07 1.21 -32.88
N LYS A 45 -16.94 0.83 -33.81
CA LYS A 45 -18.39 0.64 -33.57
C LYS A 45 -18.64 -0.42 -32.49
N ASN A 46 -19.22 0.05 -31.38
CA ASN A 46 -20.31 -0.57 -30.62
C ASN A 46 -20.35 -2.11 -30.55
N ARG A 47 -19.56 -2.69 -29.63
CA ARG A 47 -20.04 -3.83 -28.84
C ARG A 47 -20.46 -3.30 -27.49
N LYS A 48 -21.76 -3.28 -27.21
CA LYS A 48 -22.25 -3.08 -25.84
C LYS A 48 -21.61 -4.20 -24.99
N PRO A 49 -20.79 -3.87 -23.98
CA PRO A 49 -20.27 -4.89 -23.08
C PRO A 49 -21.45 -5.62 -22.44
N PRO A 50 -21.31 -6.93 -22.17
CA PRO A 50 -22.34 -7.68 -21.47
C PRO A 50 -22.69 -6.95 -20.18
N LYS A 51 -23.99 -6.85 -19.86
CA LYS A 51 -24.46 -6.31 -18.57
C LYS A 51 -23.90 -7.22 -17.48
N GLU A 52 -22.71 -6.91 -16.98
CA GLU A 52 -22.15 -7.53 -15.79
C GLU A 52 -23.09 -7.26 -14.62
N ASP A 53 -23.34 -8.34 -13.88
CA ASP A 53 -24.20 -8.40 -12.72
C ASP A 53 -23.73 -7.36 -11.70
N ARG A 54 -24.45 -6.23 -11.60
CA ARG A 54 -24.10 -5.08 -10.75
C ARG A 54 -24.40 -5.40 -9.29
N ASN A 55 -23.74 -6.41 -8.74
CA ASN A 55 -23.55 -6.47 -7.30
C ASN A 55 -22.84 -5.18 -6.90
N GLY A 56 -23.40 -4.43 -5.95
CA GLY A 56 -23.04 -3.04 -5.60
C GLY A 56 -21.61 -2.80 -5.07
N ASN A 57 -20.68 -3.71 -5.34
CA ASN A 57 -19.29 -3.71 -4.87
C ASN A 57 -18.29 -3.38 -6.00
N GLN A 58 -18.64 -2.44 -6.88
CA GLN A 58 -17.75 -1.93 -7.94
C GLN A 58 -17.62 -0.41 -7.81
N ILE A 59 -16.43 0.14 -8.05
CA ILE A 59 -16.22 1.58 -8.03
C ILE A 59 -16.61 2.16 -9.41
N ALA A 60 -17.63 3.00 -9.44
CA ALA A 60 -18.21 3.60 -10.64
C ALA A 60 -17.52 4.92 -11.03
N ILE A 61 -16.19 4.90 -11.08
CA ILE A 61 -15.34 6.04 -11.49
C ILE A 61 -14.41 5.57 -12.60
N ASP A 62 -14.22 6.42 -13.60
CA ASP A 62 -13.30 6.16 -14.71
C ASP A 62 -11.83 6.29 -14.29
N ASP A 63 -10.98 5.48 -14.92
CA ASP A 63 -9.54 5.52 -14.69
C ASP A 63 -8.90 6.71 -15.40
N THR A 64 -8.11 7.48 -14.65
CA THR A 64 -7.21 8.52 -15.17
C THR A 64 -5.77 7.99 -15.26
N TYR A 65 -4.91 8.69 -15.99
CA TYR A 65 -3.48 8.34 -16.12
C TYR A 65 -3.22 6.87 -16.47
N ARG A 66 -3.99 6.32 -17.41
CA ARG A 66 -3.90 4.91 -17.81
C ARG A 66 -2.58 4.63 -18.52
N ILE A 67 -1.96 3.50 -18.21
CA ILE A 67 -0.88 2.91 -19.01
C ILE A 67 -1.19 1.45 -19.28
N SER A 68 -0.92 1.02 -20.51
CA SER A 68 -0.99 -0.39 -20.89
C SER A 68 0.42 -0.92 -21.08
N TYR A 69 0.71 -2.09 -20.51
CA TYR A 69 2.01 -2.73 -20.61
C TYR A 69 1.88 -4.25 -20.54
N SER A 70 2.93 -4.96 -20.94
CA SER A 70 2.99 -6.41 -20.79
C SER A 70 3.46 -6.74 -19.37
N LEU A 71 2.55 -7.22 -18.53
CA LEU A 71 2.91 -7.75 -17.22
C LEU A 71 3.23 -9.23 -17.38
N TYR A 72 4.47 -9.59 -17.07
CA TYR A 72 4.93 -10.96 -17.11
C TYR A 72 5.33 -11.43 -15.72
N GLY A 73 5.48 -12.73 -15.55
CA GLY A 73 5.91 -13.35 -14.30
C GLY A 73 6.15 -14.82 -14.47
N TYR A 74 6.32 -15.50 -13.34
CA TYR A 74 6.76 -16.88 -13.34
C TYR A 74 5.85 -17.76 -12.49
N THR A 75 5.49 -18.91 -13.05
CA THR A 75 4.84 -20.00 -12.31
C THR A 75 5.93 -20.94 -11.79
N PHE A 76 5.83 -21.36 -10.52
CA PHE A 76 6.89 -22.08 -9.82
C PHE A 76 6.60 -23.56 -9.57
N ARG A 77 7.67 -24.37 -9.60
CA ARG A 77 7.75 -25.81 -9.26
C ARG A 77 8.67 -26.00 -8.06
N GLN A 78 8.77 -27.25 -7.58
CA GLN A 78 9.68 -27.62 -6.48
C GLN A 78 11.13 -27.15 -6.68
N TYR A 79 11.66 -27.23 -7.91
CA TYR A 79 13.05 -26.90 -8.21
C TYR A 79 13.24 -25.50 -8.81
N GLY A 80 12.23 -24.63 -8.75
CA GLY A 80 12.33 -23.23 -9.18
C GLY A 80 11.30 -22.82 -10.23
N ILE A 81 11.73 -22.04 -11.24
CA ILE A 81 10.84 -21.51 -12.28
C ILE A 81 10.40 -22.63 -13.22
N SER A 82 9.11 -22.65 -13.54
CA SER A 82 8.55 -23.59 -14.53
C SER A 82 8.29 -22.92 -15.86
N PHE A 83 7.57 -21.79 -15.82
CA PHE A 83 7.02 -21.16 -17.00
C PHE A 83 6.97 -19.66 -16.80
N LYS A 84 7.37 -18.94 -17.84
CA LYS A 84 7.11 -17.51 -17.98
C LYS A 84 5.72 -17.33 -18.59
N SER A 85 4.87 -16.54 -17.96
CA SER A 85 3.58 -16.13 -18.50
C SER A 85 3.51 -14.61 -18.58
N TRP A 86 2.74 -14.10 -19.54
CA TRP A 86 2.53 -12.66 -19.72
C TRP A 86 1.15 -12.37 -20.26
N ALA A 87 0.65 -11.17 -19.97
CA ALA A 87 -0.56 -10.63 -20.56
C ALA A 87 -0.45 -9.10 -20.68
N SER A 88 -1.20 -8.52 -21.61
CA SER A 88 -1.40 -7.07 -21.63
C SER A 88 -2.31 -6.70 -20.47
N VAL A 89 -1.83 -5.81 -19.61
CA VAL A 89 -2.59 -5.25 -18.49
C VAL A 89 -2.61 -3.74 -18.60
N THR A 90 -3.62 -3.12 -17.99
CA THR A 90 -3.71 -1.67 -17.84
C THR A 90 -3.70 -1.32 -16.37
N THR A 91 -2.89 -0.37 -15.96
CA THR A 91 -2.98 0.28 -14.65
C THR A 91 -3.50 1.71 -14.84
N GLY A 92 -4.39 2.15 -13.97
CA GLY A 92 -4.91 3.52 -13.97
C GLY A 92 -5.22 4.02 -12.57
N LEU A 93 -5.12 5.33 -12.39
CA LEU A 93 -5.48 6.00 -11.14
C LEU A 93 -7.01 6.16 -11.09
N VAL A 94 -7.64 5.57 -10.08
CA VAL A 94 -9.07 5.72 -9.82
C VAL A 94 -9.32 6.93 -8.94
N HIS A 95 -8.51 7.08 -7.89
CA HIS A 95 -8.72 8.13 -6.89
C HIS A 95 -7.45 8.43 -6.11
N SER A 96 -7.33 9.69 -5.69
CA SER A 96 -6.37 10.16 -4.71
C SER A 96 -7.15 10.68 -3.51
N PHE A 97 -6.83 10.16 -2.33
CA PHE A 97 -7.47 10.64 -1.10
C PHE A 97 -6.83 11.95 -0.60
N SER A 98 -5.58 12.21 -0.96
CA SER A 98 -4.91 13.48 -0.61
C SER A 98 -5.32 14.63 -1.55
N PRO A 99 -5.41 15.88 -1.03
CA PRO A 99 -5.19 16.29 0.36
C PRO A 99 -6.48 16.23 1.22
N ASN A 100 -7.58 15.68 0.69
CA ASN A 100 -8.89 15.76 1.35
C ASN A 100 -8.91 14.95 2.65
N LEU A 101 -8.28 13.78 2.65
CA LEU A 101 -8.24 12.90 3.82
C LEU A 101 -7.46 13.51 4.97
N GLU A 102 -6.34 14.17 4.68
CA GLU A 102 -5.55 14.93 5.65
C GLU A 102 -6.35 16.12 6.20
N LYS A 103 -7.07 16.84 5.34
CA LYS A 103 -7.94 17.96 5.75
C LYS A 103 -9.09 17.50 6.63
N GLU A 104 -9.69 16.34 6.36
CA GLU A 104 -10.76 15.80 7.20
C GLU A 104 -10.21 15.24 8.52
N ALA A 105 -9.08 14.55 8.49
CA ALA A 105 -8.43 14.04 9.69
C ALA A 105 -7.95 15.18 10.62
N SER A 106 -7.40 16.26 10.06
CA SER A 106 -6.85 17.38 10.85
C SER A 106 -7.91 18.06 11.74
N LYS A 107 -9.17 18.11 11.30
CA LYS A 107 -10.31 18.60 12.08
C LYS A 107 -10.58 17.80 13.35
N ARG A 108 -9.95 16.63 13.52
CA ARG A 108 -10.13 15.74 14.69
C ARG A 108 -9.03 15.90 15.74
N PHE A 109 -8.01 16.69 15.45
CA PHE A 109 -6.99 17.04 16.43
C PHE A 109 -7.25 18.43 16.99
N LEU A 110 -6.70 18.70 18.18
CA LEU A 110 -6.79 20.00 18.86
C LEU A 110 -5.77 21.02 18.34
N ASP A 111 -5.04 20.68 17.27
CA ASP A 111 -4.00 21.53 16.72
C ASP A 111 -4.60 22.75 16.00
N PRO A 112 -3.91 23.90 16.03
CA PRO A 112 -4.26 25.02 15.18
C PRO A 112 -4.31 24.58 13.71
N ALA A 113 -5.30 25.09 12.96
CA ALA A 113 -5.43 24.78 11.54
C ALA A 113 -4.14 25.13 10.79
N GLY A 114 -3.56 24.15 10.08
CA GLY A 114 -2.29 24.33 9.36
C GLY A 114 -1.03 24.34 10.23
N GLY A 115 -1.16 24.21 11.56
CA GLY A 115 -0.01 24.09 12.47
C GLY A 115 0.76 22.78 12.30
N ASN A 116 0.11 21.77 11.71
CA ASN A 116 0.68 20.44 11.49
C ASN A 116 0.68 19.99 10.04
N VAL A 117 1.74 19.27 9.67
CA VAL A 117 1.84 18.53 8.40
C VAL A 117 1.48 17.08 8.63
N TYR A 118 0.33 16.68 8.07
CA TYR A 118 -0.12 15.30 8.06
C TYR A 118 0.06 14.70 6.67
N TYR A 119 0.39 13.42 6.63
CA TYR A 119 0.31 12.59 5.43
C TYR A 119 -0.72 11.50 5.66
N ALA A 120 -1.67 11.34 4.73
CA ALA A 120 -2.56 10.20 4.74
C ALA A 120 -2.02 9.15 3.78
N ASN A 121 -1.51 8.05 4.31
CA ASN A 121 -0.96 6.95 3.53
C ASN A 121 -1.61 5.61 3.89
N SER A 122 -1.23 4.56 3.17
CA SER A 122 -1.71 3.18 3.38
C SER A 122 -3.23 3.05 3.40
N PRO A 123 -3.96 3.31 2.30
CA PRO A 123 -5.41 3.20 2.25
C PRO A 123 -5.85 1.74 2.21
N ALA A 124 -6.24 1.19 3.35
CA ALA A 124 -6.83 -0.13 3.44
C ALA A 124 -8.33 -0.05 3.16
N ILE A 125 -8.79 -0.66 2.07
CA ILE A 125 -10.20 -0.64 1.68
C ILE A 125 -10.84 -2.03 1.64
N THR A 126 -12.14 -2.11 1.94
CA THR A 126 -12.97 -3.29 1.63
C THR A 126 -14.44 -2.90 1.52
N TRP A 127 -15.22 -3.69 0.80
CA TRP A 127 -16.68 -3.55 0.74
C TRP A 127 -17.34 -4.26 1.93
N HIS A 128 -18.16 -3.52 2.67
CA HIS A 128 -18.95 -4.03 3.78
C HIS A 128 -20.33 -3.36 3.82
N LYS A 129 -21.41 -4.16 3.82
CA LYS A 129 -22.80 -3.67 3.82
C LYS A 129 -23.05 -2.60 2.73
N ASN A 130 -22.60 -2.87 1.50
CA ASN A 130 -22.69 -1.98 0.33
C ASN A 130 -22.00 -0.62 0.48
N GLN A 131 -21.04 -0.51 1.39
CA GLN A 131 -20.22 0.68 1.61
C GLN A 131 -18.75 0.32 1.45
N LEU A 132 -17.98 1.20 0.82
CA LEU A 132 -16.53 1.05 0.77
C LEU A 132 -15.96 1.64 2.07
N VAL A 133 -15.46 0.77 2.94
CA VAL A 133 -14.84 1.18 4.20
C VAL A 133 -13.35 1.39 3.95
N LEU A 134 -12.87 2.60 4.25
CA LEU A 134 -11.46 2.96 4.27
C LEU A 134 -10.95 2.97 5.71
N VAL A 135 -9.74 2.45 5.90
CA VAL A 135 -8.88 2.71 7.06
C VAL A 135 -7.51 3.12 6.53
N SER A 136 -7.06 4.33 6.87
CA SER A 136 -5.79 4.89 6.41
C SER A 136 -4.95 5.33 7.60
N ARG A 137 -3.64 5.28 7.43
CA ARG A 137 -2.69 5.83 8.40
C ARG A 137 -2.60 7.34 8.18
N ILE A 138 -2.86 8.10 9.24
CA ILE A 138 -2.52 9.52 9.31
C ILE A 138 -1.20 9.62 10.07
N TRP A 139 -0.19 10.13 9.41
CA TRP A 139 1.15 10.30 9.95
C TRP A 139 1.47 11.79 10.11
N LEU A 140 1.75 12.19 11.35
CA LEU A 140 2.30 13.51 11.67
C LEU A 140 3.80 13.53 11.34
N ASN A 141 4.22 14.45 10.49
CA ASN A 141 5.63 14.59 10.11
C ASN A 141 6.47 15.25 11.23
N ARG A 142 6.72 14.50 12.31
CA ARG A 142 7.54 14.97 13.44
C ARG A 142 8.95 15.41 13.05
N GLU A 143 9.53 14.80 12.01
CA GLU A 143 10.91 15.10 11.57
C GLU A 143 11.10 16.58 11.21
N VAL A 144 10.06 17.24 10.69
CA VAL A 144 10.08 18.69 10.37
C VAL A 144 10.20 19.55 11.63
N TYR A 145 9.66 19.07 12.75
CA TYR A 145 9.65 19.79 14.02
C TYR A 145 10.87 19.48 14.88
N GLU A 146 11.37 18.25 14.83
CA GLU A 146 12.59 17.82 15.53
C GLU A 146 13.80 18.66 15.11
N MET A 147 13.94 18.94 13.81
CA MET A 147 15.04 19.77 13.30
C MET A 147 14.98 21.22 13.82
N ASN A 148 13.79 21.73 14.11
CA ASN A 148 13.56 23.13 14.47
C ASN A 148 13.26 23.35 15.97
N LYS A 149 13.19 22.27 16.77
CA LYS A 149 12.79 22.27 18.20
C LYS A 149 11.43 22.95 18.48
N GLN A 150 10.60 23.13 17.47
CA GLN A 150 9.26 23.70 17.59
C GLN A 150 8.24 22.56 17.60
N TRP A 151 8.08 21.91 18.75
CA TRP A 151 7.14 20.82 18.87
C TRP A 151 5.70 21.29 18.65
N PRO A 152 4.87 20.51 17.93
CA PRO A 152 3.47 20.84 17.78
C PRO A 152 2.74 20.80 19.13
N ALA A 153 1.59 21.46 19.20
CA ALA A 153 0.79 21.52 20.43
C ALA A 153 0.27 20.13 20.85
N ASN A 154 0.07 19.22 19.90
CA ASN A 154 -0.27 17.83 20.19
C ASN A 154 0.92 17.01 20.71
N SER A 155 0.64 16.12 21.65
CA SER A 155 1.62 15.18 22.22
C SER A 155 1.30 13.70 21.95
N PHE A 156 0.22 13.42 21.22
CA PHE A 156 -0.23 12.09 20.79
C PHE A 156 0.75 11.40 19.85
N SER A 157 0.62 10.09 19.68
CA SER A 157 1.45 9.27 18.77
C SER A 157 1.60 9.85 17.35
N ASP A 158 2.76 9.63 16.73
CA ASP A 158 3.04 10.05 15.34
C ASP A 158 2.01 9.54 14.34
N ASN A 159 1.48 8.36 14.62
CA ASN A 159 0.59 7.65 13.73
C ASN A 159 -0.74 7.38 14.42
N VAL A 160 -1.82 7.58 13.69
CA VAL A 160 -3.16 7.14 14.06
C VAL A 160 -3.84 6.53 12.85
N LEU A 161 -4.86 5.70 13.08
CA LEU A 161 -5.71 5.21 12.00
C LEU A 161 -6.94 6.10 11.89
N PHE A 162 -7.23 6.56 10.67
CA PHE A 162 -8.45 7.26 10.33
C PHE A 162 -9.33 6.33 9.49
N THR A 163 -10.63 6.29 9.79
CA THR A 163 -11.61 5.53 8.99
C THR A 163 -12.66 6.46 8.41
N GLN A 164 -13.09 6.16 7.19
CA GLN A 164 -14.21 6.81 6.52
C GLN A 164 -14.89 5.83 5.58
N LYS A 165 -16.20 5.99 5.41
CA LYS A 165 -17.02 5.21 4.50
C LYS A 165 -17.36 6.02 3.26
N PHE A 166 -17.37 5.35 2.12
CA PHE A 166 -17.66 5.91 0.82
C PHE A 166 -18.74 5.09 0.09
N ASN A 167 -19.45 5.74 -0.82
CA ASN A 167 -20.28 5.04 -1.80
C ASN A 167 -19.42 4.54 -2.98
N ASN A 168 -20.05 3.96 -4.01
CA ASN A 168 -19.36 3.47 -5.20
C ASN A 168 -18.78 4.57 -6.12
N ARG A 169 -19.15 5.83 -5.92
CA ARG A 169 -18.55 6.99 -6.60
C ARG A 169 -17.44 7.64 -5.76
N LEU A 170 -16.98 6.96 -4.70
CA LEU A 170 -16.00 7.47 -3.75
C LEU A 170 -16.39 8.81 -3.13
N GLU A 171 -17.69 9.08 -3.03
CA GLU A 171 -18.21 10.21 -2.26
C GLU A 171 -18.30 9.77 -0.80
N PRO A 172 -17.78 10.58 0.15
CA PRO A 172 -17.85 10.24 1.56
C PRO A 172 -19.30 10.24 2.03
N ILE A 173 -19.72 9.15 2.68
CA ILE A 173 -21.06 8.97 3.27
C ILE A 173 -21.01 8.92 4.79
N SER A 174 -19.86 9.30 5.36
CA SER A 174 -19.64 9.42 6.79
C SER A 174 -18.62 10.52 7.07
N ASN A 175 -18.68 11.12 8.25
CA ASN A 175 -17.83 12.25 8.64
C ASN A 175 -16.36 11.88 8.90
N GLY A 176 -15.98 10.61 8.74
CA GLY A 176 -14.69 10.08 9.15
C GLY A 176 -14.54 9.98 10.67
N SER A 177 -13.51 9.28 11.16
CA SER A 177 -13.18 9.21 12.59
C SER A 177 -11.78 8.66 12.82
N ILE A 178 -11.15 9.05 13.92
CA ILE A 178 -9.93 8.40 14.40
C ILE A 178 -10.34 7.10 15.10
N LEU A 179 -9.73 5.98 14.72
CA LEU A 179 -9.89 4.73 15.44
C LEU A 179 -9.12 4.84 16.75
N GLY A 180 -9.79 4.56 17.88
CA GLY A 180 -9.24 4.62 19.24
C GLY A 180 -8.22 3.52 19.56
N VAL A 181 -7.27 3.28 18.67
CA VAL A 181 -6.19 2.32 18.88
C VAL A 181 -5.20 2.92 19.88
N GLN A 182 -5.25 2.42 21.11
CA GLN A 182 -4.27 2.80 22.12
C GLN A 182 -2.96 2.04 21.84
N THR A 183 -1.96 2.76 21.37
CA THR A 183 -0.58 2.26 21.26
C THR A 183 0.29 3.04 22.22
N PRO A 184 1.23 2.39 22.93
CA PRO A 184 2.17 3.09 23.78
C PRO A 184 2.98 4.09 22.93
N LYS A 185 3.19 5.29 23.49
CA LYS A 185 4.09 6.27 22.89
C LYS A 185 5.52 5.75 23.00
N ASN A 186 6.15 5.51 21.87
CA ASN A 186 7.55 5.11 21.82
C ASN A 186 8.38 6.28 21.28
N GLY A 187 9.48 6.64 21.93
CA GLY A 187 10.31 7.79 21.54
C GLY A 187 11.09 7.62 20.23
N TRP A 188 10.77 6.61 19.42
CA TRP A 188 11.47 6.21 18.20
C TRP A 188 10.47 5.82 17.10
N ILE A 189 10.98 5.49 15.90
CA ILE A 189 10.22 5.04 14.71
C ILE A 189 9.10 4.07 15.09
N GLY A 190 7.87 4.35 14.62
CA GLY A 190 6.72 3.45 14.79
C GLY A 190 5.82 3.76 15.99
N ASP A 191 5.88 4.98 16.52
CA ASP A 191 4.92 5.52 17.49
C ASP A 191 3.51 5.55 16.89
N GLY A 192 2.61 4.65 17.30
CA GLY A 192 1.28 4.54 16.70
C GLY A 192 1.06 3.33 15.79
N PRO A 193 -0.20 3.05 15.39
CA PRO A 193 -0.53 2.06 14.38
C PRO A 193 -0.10 2.50 12.97
N ILE A 194 0.55 1.60 12.24
CA ILE A 194 1.02 1.84 10.86
C ILE A 194 0.54 0.76 9.89
N GLU A 195 0.38 1.17 8.62
CA GLU A 195 0.10 0.30 7.48
C GLU A 195 -1.07 -0.69 7.71
N PRO A 196 -2.29 -0.18 7.90
CA PRO A 196 -3.45 -1.02 8.16
C PRO A 196 -3.75 -1.95 6.97
N ARG A 197 -4.39 -3.07 7.26
CA ARG A 197 -5.03 -3.99 6.30
C ARG A 197 -6.41 -4.32 6.86
N ILE A 198 -7.46 -4.01 6.11
CA ILE A 198 -8.84 -4.31 6.51
C ILE A 198 -9.29 -5.59 5.82
N PHE A 199 -9.97 -6.48 6.56
CA PHE A 199 -10.46 -7.75 6.06
C PHE A 199 -11.77 -8.16 6.72
N LYS A 200 -12.53 -9.01 6.05
CA LYS A 200 -13.78 -9.58 6.56
C LYS A 200 -13.57 -10.99 7.09
N PHE A 201 -14.11 -11.28 8.26
CA PHE A 201 -14.20 -12.63 8.81
C PHE A 201 -15.57 -12.84 9.46
N LYS A 202 -16.36 -13.80 8.95
CA LYS A 202 -17.73 -14.08 9.42
C LYS A 202 -18.59 -12.81 9.49
N GLU A 203 -18.63 -12.05 8.40
CA GLU A 203 -19.36 -10.76 8.30
C GLU A 203 -18.92 -9.65 9.26
N THR A 204 -17.85 -9.83 10.04
CA THR A 204 -17.27 -8.79 10.90
C THR A 204 -16.00 -8.23 10.25
N LEU A 205 -15.77 -6.93 10.38
CA LEU A 205 -14.57 -6.26 9.93
C LEU A 205 -13.48 -6.30 10.99
N TYR A 206 -12.29 -6.62 10.52
CA TYR A 206 -11.09 -6.56 11.33
C TYR A 206 -10.04 -5.74 10.60
N VAL A 207 -9.21 -5.05 11.38
CA VAL A 207 -8.04 -4.34 10.89
C VAL A 207 -6.81 -5.00 11.49
N SER A 208 -5.87 -5.43 10.66
CA SER A 208 -4.50 -5.68 11.13
C SER A 208 -3.64 -4.46 10.88
N PHE A 209 -2.75 -4.13 11.79
CA PHE A 209 -1.80 -3.03 11.64
C PHE A 209 -0.52 -3.37 12.39
N ASN A 210 0.58 -2.72 12.02
CA ASN A 210 1.84 -2.89 12.73
C ASN A 210 1.98 -1.75 13.74
N THR A 211 2.62 -1.99 14.87
CA THR A 211 3.01 -0.93 15.79
C THR A 211 4.24 -1.38 16.56
N ALA A 212 5.05 -0.41 16.99
CA ALA A 212 6.16 -0.72 17.86
C ALA A 212 5.60 -1.05 19.26
N ALA A 213 5.98 -2.20 19.83
CA ALA A 213 5.52 -2.66 21.13
C ALA A 213 6.68 -3.23 21.94
N PHE A 214 6.66 -2.98 23.25
CA PHE A 214 7.59 -3.58 24.17
C PHE A 214 7.08 -4.94 24.63
N PHE A 215 7.87 -5.98 24.39
CA PHE A 215 7.69 -7.29 25.00
C PHE A 215 8.78 -7.52 26.05
N ALA A 216 8.53 -8.45 26.99
CA ALA A 216 9.34 -8.71 28.19
C ALA A 216 10.83 -8.29 28.11
N LYS A 217 11.30 -7.53 29.11
CA LYS A 217 12.67 -6.92 29.22
C LYS A 217 12.95 -5.72 28.31
N ASP A 218 11.96 -4.86 28.07
CA ASP A 218 12.12 -3.60 27.33
C ASP A 218 12.62 -3.77 25.88
N GLU A 219 12.42 -4.94 25.27
CA GLU A 219 12.73 -5.15 23.86
C GLU A 219 11.60 -4.57 22.99
N LEU A 220 11.94 -3.52 22.23
CA LEU A 220 11.03 -2.89 21.26
C LEU A 220 10.94 -3.75 20.00
N VAL A 221 9.72 -3.93 19.48
CA VAL A 221 9.41 -4.82 18.35
C VAL A 221 8.38 -4.18 17.45
N ASP A 222 8.62 -4.18 16.13
CA ASP A 222 7.52 -3.95 15.18
C ASP A 222 6.63 -5.20 15.16
N PHE A 223 5.43 -5.14 15.76
CA PHE A 223 4.53 -6.28 15.90
C PHE A 223 3.17 -6.02 15.25
N THR A 224 2.55 -7.07 14.72
CA THR A 224 1.21 -6.99 14.11
C THR A 224 0.13 -7.17 15.18
N PHE A 225 -0.73 -6.17 15.32
CA PHE A 225 -1.94 -6.22 16.15
C PHE A 225 -3.17 -6.43 15.28
N LEU A 226 -4.25 -6.91 15.89
CA LEU A 226 -5.57 -6.97 15.29
C LEU A 226 -6.49 -5.97 16.01
N PHE A 227 -7.54 -5.52 15.34
CA PHE A 227 -8.56 -4.64 15.90
C PHE A 227 -9.91 -5.06 15.36
N ASP A 228 -10.84 -5.33 16.28
CA ASP A 228 -12.25 -5.54 15.98
C ASP A 228 -12.87 -4.18 15.65
N TYR A 229 -13.16 -3.94 14.37
CA TYR A 229 -13.53 -2.64 13.86
C TYR A 229 -14.87 -2.17 14.46
N GLU A 230 -15.84 -3.07 14.53
CA GLU A 230 -17.18 -2.77 15.04
C GLU A 230 -17.19 -2.59 16.55
N LYS A 231 -16.44 -3.41 17.29
CA LYS A 231 -16.38 -3.29 18.76
C LYS A 231 -15.38 -2.25 19.25
N SER A 232 -14.54 -1.73 18.36
CA SER A 232 -13.44 -0.82 18.70
C SER A 232 -12.50 -1.40 19.75
N LEU A 233 -12.16 -2.70 19.63
CA LEU A 233 -11.33 -3.41 20.60
C LEU A 233 -10.02 -3.89 19.97
N PRO A 234 -8.85 -3.54 20.55
CA PRO A 234 -7.60 -4.15 20.14
C PRO A 234 -7.56 -5.62 20.56
N ILE A 235 -7.01 -6.45 19.70
CA ILE A 235 -6.77 -7.87 19.93
C ILE A 235 -5.27 -8.08 19.74
N ILE A 236 -4.59 -8.50 20.80
CA ILE A 236 -3.15 -8.78 20.78
C ILE A 236 -2.96 -10.26 20.40
N PRO A 237 -2.35 -10.56 19.24
CA PRO A 237 -2.07 -11.94 18.87
C PRO A 237 -1.16 -12.64 19.89
N ARG A 238 -1.58 -13.83 20.31
CA ARG A 238 -0.80 -14.75 21.16
C ARG A 238 -0.40 -15.94 20.31
N ILE A 239 0.86 -15.96 19.86
CA ILE A 239 1.37 -17.00 18.97
C ILE A 239 1.88 -18.18 19.81
N HIS A 240 1.21 -19.32 19.69
CA HIS A 240 1.54 -20.54 20.42
C HIS A 240 2.65 -21.34 19.73
N GLY A 241 3.57 -21.89 20.54
CA GLY A 241 4.63 -22.80 20.08
C GLY A 241 5.78 -22.15 19.29
N ASP A 242 5.73 -20.84 19.09
CA ASP A 242 6.79 -20.05 18.44
C ASP A 242 6.51 -18.58 18.77
N THR A 243 7.07 -18.05 19.86
CA THR A 243 7.18 -16.60 19.98
C THR A 243 8.24 -16.18 18.98
N PRO A 244 7.99 -15.24 18.05
CA PRO A 244 8.96 -14.84 17.02
C PRO A 244 10.30 -14.27 17.55
N MET A 245 10.58 -14.36 18.85
CA MET A 245 11.31 -13.34 19.59
C MET A 245 12.05 -13.89 20.80
N LYS A 246 13.08 -14.72 20.58
CA LYS A 246 14.05 -15.03 21.64
C LYS A 246 15.48 -14.58 21.36
N SER A 247 15.71 -13.77 20.33
CA SER A 247 17.00 -13.13 20.16
C SER A 247 16.89 -11.84 19.37
N VAL A 248 17.10 -10.71 20.05
CA VAL A 248 17.79 -9.56 19.43
C VAL A 248 19.00 -10.14 18.71
N THR A 249 19.17 -9.83 17.42
CA THR A 249 20.35 -10.33 16.72
C THR A 249 21.61 -9.84 17.45
N PRO A 250 22.77 -10.52 17.34
CA PRO A 250 24.01 -10.05 17.96
C PRO A 250 24.41 -8.60 17.59
N LYS A 251 23.76 -8.02 16.57
CA LYS A 251 23.94 -6.65 16.08
C LYS A 251 22.87 -5.66 16.56
N GLY A 252 22.01 -6.03 17.50
CA GLY A 252 20.97 -5.13 18.02
C GLY A 252 19.81 -4.87 17.05
N GLU A 253 19.58 -5.72 16.04
CA GLU A 253 18.45 -5.52 15.13
C GLU A 253 17.14 -5.87 15.83
N VAL A 254 16.24 -4.90 15.90
CA VAL A 254 14.85 -5.08 16.32
C VAL A 254 14.18 -6.15 15.44
N PRO A 255 13.68 -7.27 16.02
CA PRO A 255 12.87 -8.22 15.28
C PRO A 255 11.65 -7.52 14.69
N ARG A 256 11.39 -7.77 13.40
CA ARG A 256 10.30 -7.12 12.66
C ARG A 256 9.25 -8.14 12.30
N ASP A 257 8.21 -8.26 13.11
CA ASP A 257 7.09 -9.14 12.90
C ASP A 257 5.86 -8.37 12.38
N LYS A 258 5.91 -8.01 11.10
CA LYS A 258 4.98 -7.08 10.47
C LYS A 258 4.46 -7.56 9.11
N HIS A 259 3.42 -6.89 8.63
CA HIS A 259 2.83 -7.05 7.29
C HIS A 259 2.10 -8.38 7.03
N TRP A 260 1.54 -9.01 8.07
CA TRP A 260 0.79 -10.27 7.90
C TRP A 260 -0.37 -10.10 6.91
N MET A 261 -0.51 -11.05 6.00
CA MET A 261 -1.54 -11.02 4.96
C MET A 261 -2.74 -11.89 5.38
N PRO A 262 -3.88 -11.31 5.79
CA PRO A 262 -5.05 -12.07 6.20
C PRO A 262 -5.70 -12.79 5.01
N PHE A 263 -6.24 -13.98 5.27
CA PHE A 263 -7.12 -14.68 4.34
C PHE A 263 -8.07 -15.63 5.07
N THR A 264 -9.18 -15.96 4.44
CA THR A 264 -10.15 -16.92 4.99
C THR A 264 -10.16 -18.19 4.17
N LYS A 265 -10.15 -19.36 4.84
CA LYS A 265 -10.22 -20.68 4.20
C LYS A 265 -11.17 -21.54 5.02
N LYS A 266 -12.20 -22.09 4.39
CA LYS A 266 -13.20 -22.98 5.01
C LYS A 266 -13.76 -22.41 6.33
N GLY A 267 -14.13 -21.13 6.33
CA GLY A 267 -14.69 -20.45 7.51
C GLY A 267 -13.72 -20.19 8.66
N GLN A 268 -12.41 -20.37 8.45
CA GLN A 268 -11.35 -20.12 9.42
C GLN A 268 -10.44 -18.99 8.96
N LEU A 269 -9.90 -18.23 9.92
CA LEU A 269 -9.01 -17.10 9.68
C LEU A 269 -7.55 -17.56 9.70
N TYR A 270 -6.82 -17.17 8.66
CA TYR A 270 -5.40 -17.45 8.51
C TYR A 270 -4.65 -16.17 8.16
N PHE A 271 -3.34 -16.21 8.38
CA PHE A 271 -2.41 -15.17 7.98
C PHE A 271 -1.21 -15.79 7.30
N VAL A 272 -0.80 -15.27 6.15
CA VAL A 272 0.57 -15.45 5.68
C VAL A 272 1.45 -14.55 6.53
N HIS A 273 2.27 -15.18 7.37
CA HIS A 273 3.18 -14.52 8.32
C HIS A 273 4.42 -13.98 7.61
N CYS A 274 4.97 -14.78 6.71
CA CYS A 274 6.10 -14.45 5.85
C CYS A 274 5.98 -15.23 4.54
N LEU A 275 6.47 -14.67 3.43
CA LEU A 275 6.41 -15.31 2.10
C LEU A 275 7.67 -16.13 1.78
N ASP A 276 8.82 -15.79 2.35
CA ASP A 276 10.08 -16.52 2.14
C ASP A 276 11.05 -16.36 3.35
N PRO A 277 11.21 -17.38 4.22
CA PRO A 277 10.54 -18.67 4.20
C PRO A 277 9.03 -18.52 4.39
N LEU A 278 8.26 -19.32 3.66
CA LEU A 278 6.81 -19.30 3.77
C LEU A 278 6.37 -19.83 5.13
N ARG A 279 5.61 -19.01 5.86
CA ARG A 279 5.02 -19.32 7.16
C ARG A 279 3.56 -18.92 7.16
N VAL A 280 2.68 -19.81 7.62
CA VAL A 280 1.23 -19.56 7.69
C VAL A 280 0.73 -19.86 9.09
N MET A 281 -0.04 -18.92 9.63
CA MET A 281 -0.71 -19.05 10.91
C MET A 281 -2.21 -19.21 10.73
N LYS A 282 -2.82 -19.98 11.61
CA LYS A 282 -4.26 -19.99 11.84
C LYS A 282 -4.52 -19.18 13.11
N CYS A 283 -5.46 -18.25 13.06
CA CYS A 283 -5.79 -17.39 14.19
C CYS A 283 -7.27 -17.49 14.57
N ARG A 284 -7.57 -17.24 15.84
CA ARG A 284 -8.92 -17.19 16.40
C ARG A 284 -9.17 -15.79 16.95
N VAL A 285 -10.27 -15.18 16.51
CA VAL A 285 -10.80 -13.93 17.06
C VAL A 285 -12.08 -14.24 17.86
N PRO A 286 -12.36 -13.51 18.95
CA PRO A 286 -11.60 -12.38 19.47
C PRO A 286 -10.43 -12.75 20.40
N SER A 287 -10.18 -14.05 20.66
CA SER A 287 -9.19 -14.47 21.68
C SER A 287 -7.73 -14.13 21.36
N GLY A 288 -7.43 -13.75 20.12
CA GLY A 288 -6.09 -13.46 19.62
C GLY A 288 -5.19 -14.70 19.51
N PHE A 289 -5.70 -15.91 19.75
CA PHE A 289 -4.87 -17.11 19.71
C PHE A 289 -4.46 -17.43 18.28
N CYS A 290 -3.16 -17.55 18.03
CA CYS A 290 -2.58 -17.90 16.74
C CYS A 290 -1.63 -19.09 16.86
N GLU A 291 -1.62 -19.97 15.87
CA GLU A 291 -0.70 -21.11 15.79
C GLU A 291 -0.18 -21.29 14.37
N PHE A 292 1.10 -21.64 14.22
CA PHE A 292 1.66 -21.96 12.91
C PHE A 292 1.15 -23.32 12.45
N ILE A 293 0.38 -23.31 11.37
CA ILE A 293 -0.11 -24.53 10.70
C ILE A 293 0.80 -24.95 9.55
N PHE A 294 1.74 -24.09 9.17
CA PHE A 294 2.74 -24.37 8.16
C PHE A 294 4.00 -23.54 8.38
N LYS A 295 5.15 -24.20 8.28
CA LYS A 295 6.48 -23.58 8.24
C LYS A 295 7.32 -24.25 7.14
N GLN A 296 7.92 -23.46 6.28
CA GLN A 296 8.87 -23.97 5.28
C GLN A 296 10.24 -24.26 5.91
N ASP A 297 10.63 -23.47 6.91
CA ASP A 297 11.85 -23.69 7.67
C ASP A 297 11.61 -24.67 8.83
N LYS A 298 12.66 -25.42 9.20
CA LYS A 298 12.61 -26.36 10.33
C LYS A 298 12.88 -25.70 11.69
N LYS A 299 12.99 -24.36 11.73
CA LYS A 299 13.40 -23.63 12.92
C LYS A 299 12.19 -23.27 13.79
N ASN A 300 12.32 -23.49 15.09
CA ASN A 300 11.35 -23.08 16.11
C ASN A 300 11.40 -21.57 16.43
N SER A 301 12.24 -20.81 15.74
CA SER A 301 12.37 -19.36 15.85
C SER A 301 12.83 -18.79 14.51
N PHE A 302 12.30 -17.63 14.13
CA PHE A 302 12.70 -16.94 12.91
C PHE A 302 12.88 -15.45 13.17
N ALA A 303 14.07 -14.96 12.86
CA ALA A 303 14.38 -13.55 12.86
C ALA A 303 14.35 -13.05 11.41
N PHE A 304 13.58 -11.99 11.18
CA PHE A 304 13.57 -11.31 9.89
C PHE A 304 14.88 -10.56 9.68
N HIS A 305 15.70 -11.01 8.74
CA HIS A 305 16.93 -10.33 8.37
C HIS A 305 16.68 -9.37 7.21
N ARG A 306 17.25 -8.16 7.32
CA ARG A 306 16.96 -7.09 6.35
C ARG A 306 17.41 -7.44 4.93
N HIS A 307 18.51 -8.15 4.79
CA HIS A 307 19.14 -8.45 3.50
C HIS A 307 18.66 -9.77 2.88
N THR A 308 18.13 -10.71 3.67
CA THR A 308 17.83 -12.07 3.19
C THR A 308 16.34 -12.40 3.14
N SER A 309 15.47 -11.47 3.55
CA SER A 309 14.01 -11.65 3.53
C SER A 309 13.31 -10.40 2.98
N PRO A 310 13.49 -10.01 1.71
CA PRO A 310 12.88 -8.78 1.20
C PRO A 310 11.37 -8.88 0.99
N LEU A 311 10.84 -10.09 0.77
CA LEU A 311 9.42 -10.34 0.48
C LEU A 311 8.65 -10.56 1.79
N ARG A 312 8.15 -9.48 2.39
CA ARG A 312 7.70 -9.47 3.79
C ARG A 312 6.19 -9.39 3.99
N GLY A 313 5.41 -9.25 2.93
CA GLY A 313 3.95 -9.21 3.03
C GLY A 313 3.32 -8.42 1.89
N GLY A 314 2.07 -8.05 2.08
CA GLY A 314 1.25 -7.46 1.03
C GLY A 314 -0.16 -7.14 1.49
N THR A 315 -1.09 -7.13 0.56
CA THR A 315 -2.52 -6.97 0.78
C THR A 315 -3.12 -8.22 1.46
N PRO A 316 -4.35 -8.15 2.01
CA PRO A 316 -5.19 -9.34 2.17
C PRO A 316 -5.21 -10.20 0.89
N LEU A 317 -5.32 -11.52 1.06
CA LEU A 317 -5.51 -12.42 -0.08
C LEU A 317 -7.00 -12.58 -0.38
N GLU A 318 -7.35 -12.36 -1.63
CA GLU A 318 -8.72 -12.50 -2.14
C GLU A 318 -8.88 -13.81 -2.90
N VAL A 319 -10.05 -14.44 -2.77
CA VAL A 319 -10.36 -15.68 -3.49
C VAL A 319 -10.49 -15.37 -4.97
N TYR A 320 -9.64 -15.94 -5.81
CA TYR A 320 -9.77 -15.82 -7.27
C TYR A 320 -10.54 -17.00 -7.86
N GLU A 321 -10.10 -18.21 -7.51
CA GLU A 321 -10.75 -19.48 -7.84
C GLU A 321 -10.18 -20.52 -6.91
N TYR A 322 -10.99 -21.11 -6.02
CA TYR A 322 -10.48 -22.08 -5.04
C TYR A 322 -9.71 -23.25 -5.71
N PRO A 323 -8.50 -23.62 -5.22
CA PRO A 323 -7.81 -23.15 -4.02
C PRO A 323 -6.84 -21.97 -4.22
N TYR A 324 -6.94 -21.23 -5.33
CA TYR A 324 -6.06 -20.12 -5.69
C TYR A 324 -6.61 -18.78 -5.23
N TYR A 325 -5.77 -18.09 -4.46
CA TYR A 325 -6.01 -16.77 -3.94
C TYR A 325 -5.00 -15.81 -4.56
N VAL A 326 -5.36 -14.54 -4.67
CA VAL A 326 -4.51 -13.50 -5.25
C VAL A 326 -4.25 -12.39 -4.24
N GLY A 327 -3.10 -11.76 -4.35
CA GLY A 327 -2.69 -10.63 -3.53
C GLY A 327 -1.69 -9.75 -4.27
N VAL A 328 -1.42 -8.58 -3.71
CA VAL A 328 -0.29 -7.75 -4.14
C VAL A 328 0.72 -7.68 -3.00
N VAL A 329 1.94 -8.07 -3.29
CA VAL A 329 3.04 -8.15 -2.33
C VAL A 329 4.08 -7.09 -2.64
N HIS A 330 4.85 -6.70 -1.63
CA HIS A 330 5.98 -5.81 -1.82
C HIS A 330 7.28 -6.49 -1.43
N SER A 331 8.37 -6.05 -2.07
CA SER A 331 9.73 -6.37 -1.67
C SER A 331 10.52 -5.11 -1.33
N THR A 332 11.39 -5.23 -0.34
CA THR A 332 12.38 -4.20 0.01
C THR A 332 13.78 -4.73 -0.28
N LEU A 333 14.44 -4.18 -1.30
CA LEU A 333 15.82 -4.47 -1.66
C LEU A 333 16.74 -3.33 -1.20
N TYR A 334 18.04 -3.60 -1.08
CA TYR A 334 19.05 -2.62 -0.67
C TYR A 334 20.07 -2.45 -1.80
N LYS A 335 20.20 -1.22 -2.30
CA LYS A 335 21.15 -0.89 -3.38
C LYS A 335 22.57 -1.09 -2.89
N LYS A 336 23.41 -1.79 -3.67
CA LYS A 336 24.83 -2.01 -3.34
C LYS A 336 25.64 -0.71 -3.31
N GLN A 337 25.23 0.29 -4.10
CA GLN A 337 25.98 1.53 -4.30
C GLN A 337 25.89 2.50 -3.11
N ASN A 338 24.73 2.56 -2.43
CA ASN A 338 24.46 3.57 -1.41
C ASN A 338 23.63 3.05 -0.22
N HIS A 339 23.37 1.74 -0.16
CA HIS A 339 22.56 1.07 0.87
C HIS A 339 21.12 1.61 1.03
N LYS A 340 20.63 2.42 0.09
CA LYS A 340 19.26 2.93 0.14
C LYS A 340 18.26 1.87 -0.27
N ARG A 341 17.04 2.02 0.25
CA ARG A 341 15.95 1.06 0.01
C ARG A 341 15.37 1.25 -1.38
N PHE A 342 15.10 0.13 -2.04
CA PHE A 342 14.33 0.04 -3.27
C PHE A 342 13.09 -0.81 -3.01
N TYR A 343 11.91 -0.25 -3.31
CA TYR A 343 10.64 -0.93 -3.15
C TYR A 343 10.06 -1.33 -4.50
N SER A 344 9.57 -2.56 -4.59
CA SER A 344 8.83 -3.04 -5.75
C SER A 344 7.59 -3.81 -5.33
N SER A 345 6.53 -3.72 -6.12
CA SER A 345 5.25 -4.38 -5.88
C SER A 345 4.93 -5.38 -6.98
N HIS A 346 4.40 -6.54 -6.59
CA HIS A 346 4.24 -7.71 -7.44
C HIS A 346 2.86 -8.34 -7.22
N VAL A 347 2.26 -8.88 -8.27
CA VAL A 347 1.07 -9.73 -8.17
C VAL A 347 1.49 -11.13 -7.71
N LEU A 348 0.77 -11.67 -6.74
CA LEU A 348 0.96 -12.99 -6.16
C LEU A 348 -0.25 -13.89 -6.48
N VAL A 349 -0.01 -15.15 -6.85
CA VAL A 349 -1.00 -16.24 -6.75
C VAL A 349 -0.53 -17.22 -5.70
N PHE A 350 -1.43 -17.54 -4.76
CA PHE A 350 -1.18 -18.41 -3.63
C PHE A 350 -2.17 -19.57 -3.59
N ASP A 351 -1.66 -20.80 -3.50
CA ASP A 351 -2.46 -22.01 -3.32
C ASP A 351 -2.65 -22.25 -1.83
N VAL A 352 -3.86 -21.99 -1.31
CA VAL A 352 -4.15 -22.07 0.12
C VAL A 352 -4.31 -23.51 0.62
N GLU A 353 -4.45 -24.49 -0.26
CA GLU A 353 -4.52 -25.90 0.15
C GLU A 353 -3.13 -26.48 0.35
N LYS A 354 -2.22 -26.19 -0.58
CA LYS A 354 -0.83 -26.65 -0.48
C LYS A 354 0.07 -25.71 0.32
N TYR A 355 -0.43 -24.53 0.71
CA TYR A 355 0.33 -23.42 1.29
C TYR A 355 1.61 -23.17 0.50
N ARG A 356 1.45 -22.67 -0.73
CA ARG A 356 2.61 -22.33 -1.58
C ARG A 356 2.31 -21.15 -2.48
N ILE A 357 3.38 -20.44 -2.82
CA ILE A 357 3.36 -19.45 -3.88
C ILE A 357 3.37 -20.18 -5.23
N VAL A 358 2.35 -19.90 -6.04
CA VAL A 358 2.17 -20.46 -7.38
C VAL A 358 2.82 -19.57 -8.42
N TYR A 359 2.60 -18.26 -8.29
CA TYR A 359 3.03 -17.28 -9.28
C TYR A 359 3.41 -15.96 -8.61
N ILE A 360 4.43 -15.29 -9.15
CA ILE A 360 4.84 -13.93 -8.81
C ILE A 360 5.09 -13.17 -10.12
N SER A 361 4.52 -11.98 -10.25
CA SER A 361 4.76 -11.10 -11.40
C SER A 361 6.06 -10.31 -11.26
N HIS A 362 6.48 -9.74 -12.39
CA HIS A 362 7.36 -8.58 -12.44
C HIS A 362 6.71 -7.35 -11.78
N ARG A 363 7.47 -6.25 -11.67
CA ARG A 363 7.01 -5.06 -10.97
C ARG A 363 5.78 -4.46 -11.64
N ILE A 364 4.78 -4.13 -10.83
CA ILE A 364 3.61 -3.36 -11.28
C ILE A 364 4.07 -1.96 -11.71
N GLN A 365 3.70 -1.54 -12.91
CA GLN A 365 4.01 -0.22 -13.44
C GLN A 365 2.84 0.73 -13.18
N VAL A 366 3.14 1.96 -12.85
CA VAL A 366 2.17 3.05 -12.67
C VAL A 366 2.63 4.22 -13.53
N ASN A 367 1.67 4.98 -14.07
CA ASN A 367 1.97 6.14 -14.90
C ASN A 367 2.93 7.10 -14.18
N LYS A 368 3.97 7.54 -14.89
CA LYS A 368 5.01 8.40 -14.33
C LYS A 368 4.45 9.70 -13.73
N GLN A 369 3.44 10.31 -14.35
CA GLN A 369 2.79 11.52 -13.84
C GLN A 369 2.14 11.31 -12.48
N VAL A 370 1.62 10.10 -12.23
CA VAL A 370 1.07 9.73 -10.92
C VAL A 370 2.20 9.54 -9.90
N MET A 371 3.31 8.91 -10.30
CA MET A 371 4.46 8.68 -9.41
C MET A 371 5.24 9.95 -9.06
N ASP A 372 5.26 10.95 -9.94
CA ASP A 372 6.02 12.19 -9.77
C ASP A 372 5.25 13.29 -9.03
N ARG A 373 3.93 13.13 -8.84
CA ARG A 373 3.08 14.18 -8.27
C ARG A 373 3.41 14.52 -6.81
N VAL A 374 4.03 13.58 -6.09
CA VAL A 374 4.39 13.72 -4.67
C VAL A 374 5.86 13.36 -4.47
N LYS A 375 6.53 14.16 -3.64
CA LYS A 375 7.93 13.93 -3.30
C LYS A 375 8.06 12.78 -2.31
N MET A 376 9.23 12.14 -2.36
CA MET A 376 9.65 11.19 -1.34
C MET A 376 9.70 11.86 0.03
N VAL A 377 8.97 11.31 1.02
CA VAL A 377 9.01 11.88 2.38
C VAL A 377 10.31 11.49 3.09
N ARG A 378 10.82 10.27 2.90
CA ARG A 378 11.97 9.76 3.64
C ARG A 378 13.28 9.87 2.86
N PRO A 379 14.36 10.41 3.44
CA PRO A 379 15.64 10.64 2.75
C PRO A 379 16.44 9.35 2.44
N TYR A 380 16.14 8.25 3.13
CA TYR A 380 16.79 6.94 2.90
C TYR A 380 16.19 6.15 1.72
N MET A 381 15.27 6.77 0.98
CA MET A 381 14.66 6.24 -0.24
C MET A 381 14.91 7.23 -1.38
N GLU A 382 15.15 6.71 -2.59
CA GLU A 382 15.42 7.54 -3.78
C GLU A 382 14.39 7.33 -4.87
N ASP A 383 13.99 6.08 -5.08
CA ASP A 383 13.13 5.71 -6.19
C ASP A 383 11.67 5.80 -5.77
N SER A 384 10.84 6.44 -6.61
CA SER A 384 9.42 6.47 -6.38
C SER A 384 8.85 5.05 -6.33
N PHE A 385 7.97 4.78 -5.37
CA PHE A 385 7.38 3.46 -5.16
C PHE A 385 5.91 3.54 -4.78
N ILE A 386 5.21 2.43 -5.00
CA ILE A 386 3.91 2.18 -4.41
C ILE A 386 4.06 1.12 -3.32
N PHE A 387 3.29 1.26 -2.24
CA PHE A 387 3.22 0.26 -1.17
C PHE A 387 1.77 -0.20 -1.00
N PRO A 388 1.44 -1.42 -1.44
CA PRO A 388 0.08 -1.94 -1.46
C PRO A 388 -0.33 -2.44 -0.08
N VAL A 389 -1.53 -2.08 0.35
CA VAL A 389 -2.08 -2.49 1.65
C VAL A 389 -3.49 -3.08 1.57
N SER A 390 -4.20 -2.89 0.45
CA SER A 390 -5.48 -3.56 0.22
C SER A 390 -5.67 -3.98 -1.24
N LEU A 391 -6.52 -4.99 -1.42
CA LEU A 391 -6.94 -5.51 -2.71
C LEU A 391 -8.45 -5.75 -2.65
N VAL A 392 -9.18 -5.30 -3.67
CA VAL A 392 -10.59 -5.60 -3.89
C VAL A 392 -10.74 -6.13 -5.32
N LEU A 393 -11.29 -7.33 -5.48
CA LEU A 393 -11.61 -7.87 -6.80
C LEU A 393 -12.98 -7.36 -7.23
N GLU A 394 -13.03 -6.38 -8.15
CA GLU A 394 -14.30 -5.96 -8.77
C GLU A 394 -14.82 -7.04 -9.74
N SER A 395 -13.89 -7.73 -10.40
CA SER A 395 -14.11 -8.94 -11.19
C SER A 395 -12.80 -9.74 -11.32
N LYS A 396 -12.83 -10.92 -11.94
CA LYS A 396 -11.58 -11.64 -12.29
C LYS A 396 -10.62 -10.79 -13.13
N ASN A 397 -11.15 -9.86 -13.93
CA ASN A 397 -10.38 -9.05 -14.86
C ASN A 397 -10.06 -7.63 -14.34
N SER A 398 -10.76 -7.11 -13.32
CA SER A 398 -10.60 -5.75 -12.79
C SER A 398 -10.37 -5.77 -11.27
N TRP A 399 -9.21 -5.28 -10.84
CA TRP A 399 -8.80 -5.28 -9.43
C TRP A 399 -8.52 -3.87 -8.95
N ILE A 400 -8.97 -3.51 -7.75
CA ILE A 400 -8.63 -2.24 -7.08
C ILE A 400 -7.56 -2.52 -6.03
N ILE A 401 -6.47 -1.77 -6.10
CA ILE A 401 -5.36 -1.82 -5.16
C ILE A 401 -5.37 -0.51 -4.38
N GLY A 402 -5.55 -0.59 -3.06
CA GLY A 402 -5.24 0.53 -2.19
C GLY A 402 -3.75 0.52 -1.87
N ALA A 403 -3.06 1.59 -2.25
CA ALA A 403 -1.63 1.75 -2.04
C ALA A 403 -1.30 3.19 -1.66
N HIS A 404 -0.11 3.42 -1.10
CA HIS A 404 0.43 4.77 -1.02
C HIS A 404 1.63 4.96 -1.92
N ILE A 405 1.84 6.19 -2.38
CA ILE A 405 3.03 6.61 -3.12
C ILE A 405 3.98 7.30 -2.15
N ASN A 406 5.25 6.89 -2.13
CA ASN A 406 6.36 7.65 -1.53
C ASN A 406 6.18 8.01 -0.04
N ASP A 407 5.51 7.15 0.74
CA ASP A 407 5.04 7.41 2.12
C ASP A 407 4.15 8.66 2.28
N HIS A 408 3.67 9.26 1.19
CA HIS A 408 3.00 10.55 1.16
C HIS A 408 1.50 10.46 0.95
N ASP A 409 1.06 9.80 -0.12
CA ASP A 409 -0.29 9.99 -0.67
C ASP A 409 -1.00 8.66 -0.84
N SER A 410 -2.24 8.59 -0.38
CA SER A 410 -3.11 7.42 -0.49
C SER A 410 -3.86 7.40 -1.81
N ILE A 411 -3.72 6.30 -2.56
CA ILE A 411 -4.38 6.11 -3.86
C ILE A 411 -5.15 4.81 -3.97
N LEU A 412 -6.10 4.83 -4.90
CA LEU A 412 -6.67 3.63 -5.49
C LEU A 412 -6.19 3.49 -6.94
N LEU A 413 -5.56 2.35 -7.24
CA LEU A 413 -5.19 1.95 -8.58
C LEU A 413 -6.15 0.87 -9.07
N ARG A 414 -6.58 0.94 -10.33
CA ARG A 414 -7.29 -0.16 -10.99
C ARG A 414 -6.36 -0.89 -11.94
N MET A 415 -6.27 -2.21 -11.80
CA MET A 415 -5.60 -3.10 -12.74
C MET A 415 -6.63 -3.85 -13.58
N LYS A 416 -6.54 -3.73 -14.91
CA LYS A 416 -7.38 -4.45 -15.87
C LYS A 416 -6.55 -5.42 -16.70
N GLY A 417 -7.17 -6.48 -17.23
CA GLY A 417 -6.49 -7.50 -18.05
C GLY A 417 -5.95 -8.68 -17.23
N MET A 418 -6.33 -8.78 -15.96
CA MET A 418 -5.74 -9.74 -15.03
C MET A 418 -6.16 -11.18 -15.29
N SER A 419 -7.36 -11.43 -15.81
CA SER A 419 -7.87 -12.80 -15.94
C SER A 419 -7.00 -13.65 -16.86
N SER A 420 -6.58 -13.09 -18.01
CA SER A 420 -5.69 -13.76 -18.96
C SER A 420 -4.38 -14.22 -18.33
N LEU A 421 -3.80 -13.40 -17.44
CA LEU A 421 -2.53 -13.71 -16.77
C LEU A 421 -2.71 -14.78 -15.69
N ILE A 422 -3.71 -14.60 -14.82
CA ILE A 422 -3.92 -15.47 -13.67
C ILE A 422 -4.49 -16.83 -14.08
N ASP A 423 -5.44 -16.87 -15.02
CA ASP A 423 -5.99 -18.12 -15.55
C ASP A 423 -4.89 -18.94 -16.24
N LEU A 424 -3.96 -18.30 -16.95
CA LEU A 424 -2.81 -18.96 -17.56
C LEU A 424 -1.87 -19.54 -16.48
N ALA A 425 -1.53 -18.77 -15.45
CA ALA A 425 -0.69 -19.23 -14.35
C ALA A 425 -1.32 -20.44 -13.63
N ILE A 426 -2.62 -20.38 -13.31
CA ILE A 426 -3.37 -21.47 -12.69
C ILE A 426 -3.43 -22.70 -13.61
N LYS A 427 -3.69 -22.51 -14.91
CA LYS A 427 -3.71 -23.61 -15.88
C LYS A 427 -2.36 -24.31 -15.98
N LEU A 428 -1.26 -23.55 -16.02
CA LEU A 428 0.10 -24.10 -16.05
C LEU A 428 0.42 -24.85 -14.76
N ASP A 429 0.01 -24.32 -13.63
CA ASP A 429 0.18 -24.95 -12.34
C ASP A 429 -0.57 -26.29 -12.22
N LYS A 430 -1.87 -26.32 -12.58
CA LYS A 430 -2.69 -27.53 -12.58
C LYS A 430 -2.12 -28.63 -13.47
N ARG A 431 -1.55 -28.28 -14.63
CA ARG A 431 -0.93 -29.25 -15.57
C ARG A 431 0.29 -29.95 -14.99
N VAL A 432 1.06 -29.24 -14.18
CA VAL A 432 2.28 -29.79 -13.59
C VAL A 432 1.99 -30.48 -12.27
N SER A 433 0.97 -30.01 -11.55
CA SER A 433 0.59 -30.43 -10.21
C SER A 433 1.82 -30.70 -9.32
N PRO A 434 2.70 -29.69 -9.13
CA PRO A 434 3.91 -29.90 -8.35
C PRO A 434 3.51 -30.37 -6.94
N LYS A 435 4.13 -31.48 -6.51
CA LYS A 435 4.02 -31.99 -5.14
C LYS A 435 4.86 -31.15 -4.16
N GLY A 436 5.85 -30.42 -4.68
CA GLY A 436 6.79 -29.62 -3.89
C GLY A 436 6.71 -28.12 -4.13
N ARG A 437 7.58 -27.40 -3.42
CA ARG A 437 7.68 -25.93 -3.33
C ARG A 437 9.15 -25.54 -3.58
N PRO A 438 9.44 -24.36 -4.13
CA PRO A 438 10.82 -23.86 -4.19
C PRO A 438 11.49 -23.89 -2.81
N ASN A 439 12.81 -23.98 -2.79
CA ASN A 439 13.59 -23.91 -1.55
C ASN A 439 13.44 -22.53 -0.87
N GLN A 440 13.70 -22.47 0.44
CA GLN A 440 13.80 -21.19 1.16
C GLN A 440 14.84 -20.28 0.49
N GLY A 441 14.53 -18.99 0.40
CA GLY A 441 15.36 -17.96 -0.23
C GLY A 441 15.21 -17.90 -1.75
N PHE A 442 14.48 -18.83 -2.37
CA PHE A 442 14.32 -18.85 -3.82
C PHE A 442 13.57 -17.61 -4.33
N PHE A 443 12.46 -17.24 -3.70
CA PHE A 443 11.65 -16.10 -4.16
C PHE A 443 12.39 -14.79 -3.95
N HIS A 444 13.17 -14.69 -2.87
CA HIS A 444 14.08 -13.57 -2.67
C HIS A 444 15.06 -13.40 -3.84
N GLN A 445 15.83 -14.44 -4.17
CA GLN A 445 16.82 -14.36 -5.23
C GLN A 445 16.16 -14.06 -6.57
N HIS A 446 15.04 -14.73 -6.84
CA HIS A 446 14.27 -14.49 -8.06
C HIS A 446 13.84 -13.04 -8.21
N ILE A 447 13.24 -12.43 -7.18
CA ILE A 447 12.84 -11.01 -7.23
C ILE A 447 14.06 -10.11 -7.40
N LYS A 448 15.14 -10.35 -6.66
CA LYS A 448 16.38 -9.57 -6.75
C LYS A 448 16.94 -9.57 -8.17
N GLU A 449 17.04 -10.74 -8.79
CA GLU A 449 17.51 -10.91 -10.18
C GLU A 449 16.58 -10.25 -11.19
N THR A 450 15.27 -10.45 -11.05
CA THR A 450 14.26 -9.80 -11.89
C THR A 450 14.38 -8.29 -11.83
N VAL A 451 14.41 -7.70 -10.63
CA VAL A 451 14.47 -6.24 -10.46
C VAL A 451 15.81 -5.70 -10.97
N ARG A 452 16.92 -6.41 -10.72
CA ARG A 452 18.24 -6.04 -11.27
C ARG A 452 18.17 -5.98 -12.80
N ASN A 453 17.62 -7.00 -13.45
CA ASN A 453 17.53 -7.05 -14.91
C ASN A 453 16.61 -5.96 -15.49
N GLU A 454 15.57 -5.55 -14.75
CA GLU A 454 14.65 -4.48 -15.17
C GLU A 454 15.25 -3.08 -15.02
N THR A 455 16.11 -2.88 -14.03
CA THR A 455 16.53 -1.53 -13.59
C THR A 455 18.02 -1.26 -13.80
N ASN A 456 18.82 -2.29 -14.08
CA ASN A 456 20.28 -2.28 -14.07
C ASN A 456 20.88 -1.80 -12.71
N ILE A 457 20.13 -1.97 -11.61
CA ILE A 457 20.59 -1.65 -10.26
C ILE A 457 21.13 -2.91 -9.60
N GLU A 458 22.34 -2.82 -9.04
CA GLU A 458 22.91 -3.88 -8.22
C GLU A 458 22.40 -3.81 -6.79
N PHE A 459 22.05 -4.97 -6.23
CA PHE A 459 21.52 -5.11 -4.87
C PHE A 459 22.41 -6.02 -4.02
N GLU A 460 22.46 -5.74 -2.72
CA GLU A 460 23.16 -6.57 -1.72
C GLU A 460 22.65 -8.00 -1.64
#